data_AF-A0A1D6PBW2-F1
#
_entry.id   AF-A0A1D6PBW2-F1
#
_cell.length_a   1.000
_cell.length_b   1.000
_cell.length_c   1.000
_cell.angle_alpha   90.00
_cell.angle_beta   90.00
_cell.angle_gamma   90.00
#
_symmetry.space_group_name_H-M   'P 1'
#
loop_
_entity.id
_entity.type
_entity.pdbx_description
1 polymer ?
#
loop_
_entity_poly.entity_id
_entity_poly.type
_entity_poly.pdbx_seq_one_letter_code
_entity_poly.pdbx_strand_id
1 'polypeptide(L)' 'MARDHGPAWSTTQAPPGPLQFRLVVTGCYDGKWVWAELEVLPRRWEAGRVYDAGVQVSDVSREGCYLCDTHKWQ' A
#
# COMPACT_ATOMS: atom_id res chain seq x y z
N MET A 1 -1.19 -9.22 11.15
CA MET A 1 -0.03 -8.30 11.21
C MET A 1 -0.34 -7.20 12.22
N ALA A 2 0.67 -6.73 12.94
CA ALA A 2 0.61 -5.57 13.83
C ALA A 2 1.55 -4.48 13.29
N ARG A 3 1.20 -3.21 13.51
CA ARG A 3 2.09 -2.09 13.17
C ARG A 3 3.18 -2.01 14.23
N ASP A 4 4.44 -2.01 13.80
CA ASP A 4 5.59 -1.88 14.70
C ASP A 4 5.97 -0.41 14.90
N HIS A 5 6.46 0.24 13.85
CA HIS A 5 6.85 1.65 13.84
C HIS A 5 6.80 2.21 12.42
N GLY A 6 6.54 3.51 12.26
CA GLY A 6 6.49 4.14 10.94
C GLY A 6 5.56 3.38 9.97
N PRO A 7 6.04 3.03 8.75
CA PRO A 7 5.37 2.16 7.78
C PRO A 7 5.87 0.70 7.84
N ALA A 8 6.23 0.18 9.02
CA ALA A 8 6.64 -1.20 9.22
C ALA A 8 5.57 -1.99 9.98
N TRP A 9 5.31 -3.22 9.52
CA TRP A 9 4.40 -4.18 10.14
C TRP A 9 5.08 -5.53 10.31
N SER A 10 4.76 -6.22 11.40
CA SER A 10 5.24 -7.58 11.66
C SER A 10 4.10 -8.57 11.88
N THR A 11 4.41 -9.86 11.69
CA THR A 11 3.56 -10.95 12.14
C THR A 11 4.40 -12.19 12.39
N THR A 12 4.08 -12.93 13.45
CA THR A 12 4.66 -14.25 13.74
C THR A 12 3.83 -15.39 13.15
N GLN A 13 2.72 -15.06 12.46
CA GLN A 13 1.72 -16.02 11.96
C GLN A 13 1.49 -15.85 10.45
N ALA A 14 2.57 -15.70 9.68
CA ALA A 14 2.46 -15.68 8.22
C ALA A 14 2.02 -17.07 7.71
N PRO A 15 1.03 -17.15 6.81
CA PRO A 15 0.61 -18.42 6.23
C PRO A 15 1.72 -19.02 5.35
N PRO A 16 1.71 -20.34 5.12
CA PRO A 16 2.66 -20.97 4.22
C PRO A 16 2.37 -20.62 2.75
N GLY A 17 3.41 -20.42 1.95
CA GLY A 17 3.29 -20.21 0.50
C GLY A 17 3.52 -18.76 0.05
N PRO A 18 3.21 -18.44 -1.21
CA PRO A 18 3.19 -17.06 -1.69
C PRO A 18 2.13 -16.23 -0.94
N LEU A 19 2.43 -14.96 -0.70
CA LEU A 19 1.59 -14.08 0.11
C LEU A 19 0.95 -12.99 -0.75
N GLN A 20 -0.38 -12.93 -0.71
CA GLN A 20 -1.17 -11.79 -1.15
C GLN A 20 -1.34 -10.80 -0.01
N PHE A 21 -1.39 -9.51 -0.33
CA PHE A 21 -1.58 -8.45 0.66
C PHE A 21 -2.87 -7.67 0.46
N ARG A 22 -3.41 -7.25 1.61
CA ARG A 22 -4.50 -6.29 1.73
C ARG A 22 -4.13 -5.25 2.77
N LEU A 23 -4.36 -3.98 2.45
CA LEU A 23 -4.15 -2.86 3.35
C LEU A 23 -5.42 -2.01 3.44
N VAL A 24 -5.60 -1.35 4.58
CA VAL A 24 -6.52 -0.21 4.68
C VAL A 24 -5.69 1.05 4.48
N VAL A 25 -6.09 1.88 3.53
CA VAL A 25 -5.57 3.24 3.37
C VAL A 25 -6.59 4.16 4.00
N THR A 26 -6.23 4.79 5.11
CA THR A 26 -7.09 5.74 5.83
C THR A 26 -6.77 7.16 5.42
N GLY A 27 -7.80 7.93 5.06
CA GLY A 27 -7.69 9.35 4.74
C GLY A 27 -8.92 10.11 5.20
N CYS A 28 -8.73 11.28 5.82
CA CYS A 28 -9.79 12.12 6.36
C CYS A 28 -10.70 11.36 7.36
N TYR A 29 -11.85 10.83 6.93
CA TYR A 29 -12.84 10.19 7.79
C TYR A 29 -13.06 8.69 7.51
N ASP A 30 -12.60 8.15 6.38
CA ASP A 30 -12.84 6.76 5.99
C ASP A 30 -11.56 5.97 5.68
N GLY A 31 -11.73 4.65 5.61
CA GLY A 31 -10.68 3.71 5.26
C GLY A 31 -11.07 2.96 4.00
N LYS A 32 -10.21 3.02 2.98
CA LYS A 32 -10.37 2.24 1.76
C LYS A 32 -9.57 0.96 1.84
N TRP A 33 -10.20 -0.17 1.54
CA TRP A 33 -9.49 -1.42 1.34
C TRP A 33 -8.81 -1.44 -0.02
N VAL A 34 -7.51 -1.73 -0.02
CA VAL A 34 -6.68 -1.90 -1.22
C VAL A 34 -6.09 -3.30 -1.17
N TRP A 35 -6.17 -4.01 -2.29
CA TRP A 35 -5.77 -5.40 -2.40
C TRP A 35 -4.86 -5.57 -3.60
N ALA A 36 -3.81 -6.38 -3.47
CA ALA A 36 -3.06 -6.89 -4.61
C ALA A 36 -3.86 -8.03 -5.26
N GLU A 37 -4.10 -7.97 -6.57
CA GLU A 37 -4.84 -9.02 -7.30
C GLU A 37 -4.09 -10.35 -7.34
N LEU A 38 -2.75 -10.30 -7.23
CA LEU A 38 -1.85 -11.45 -7.25
C LEU A 38 -0.99 -11.50 -5.98
N GLU A 39 -0.30 -12.62 -5.78
CA GLU A 39 0.64 -12.78 -4.67
C GLU A 39 1.88 -11.90 -4.88
N VAL A 40 2.14 -11.03 -3.90
CA VAL A 40 3.22 -10.03 -3.95
C VAL A 40 4.54 -10.64 -3.48
N LEU A 41 4.51 -11.46 -2.42
CA LEU A 41 5.71 -12.14 -1.94
C LEU A 41 5.73 -13.60 -2.40
N PRO A 42 6.81 -14.06 -3.05
CA PRO A 42 6.98 -15.47 -3.36
C PRO A 42 7.29 -16.25 -2.07
N ARG A 43 7.00 -17.55 -2.02
CA ARG A 43 7.23 -18.42 -0.84
C ARG A 43 8.62 -18.28 -0.19
N ARG A 44 9.66 -18.00 -0.98
CA ARG A 44 11.03 -17.78 -0.52
C ARG A 44 11.43 -16.33 -0.78
N TRP A 45 10.75 -15.39 -0.12
CA TRP A 45 11.13 -13.99 -0.20
C TRP A 45 12.45 -13.74 0.56
N GLU A 46 13.18 -12.70 0.15
CA GLU A 46 14.49 -12.38 0.70
C GLU A 46 14.45 -11.06 1.48
N ALA A 47 15.15 -11.02 2.61
CA ALA A 47 15.29 -9.80 3.39
C ALA A 47 15.98 -8.70 2.57
N GLY A 48 15.45 -7.48 2.64
CA GLY A 48 15.98 -6.32 1.91
C GLY A 48 15.58 -6.24 0.43
N ARG A 49 14.91 -7.27 -0.13
CA ARG A 49 14.39 -7.20 -1.50
C ARG A 49 13.08 -6.41 -1.54
N VAL A 50 12.91 -5.62 -2.61
CA VAL A 50 11.66 -4.91 -2.92
C VAL A 50 10.82 -5.77 -3.87
N TYR A 51 9.53 -5.90 -3.54
CA TYR A 51 8.53 -6.58 -4.36
C TYR A 51 7.44 -5.57 -4.73
N ASP A 52 7.21 -5.40 -6.03
CA ASP A 52 6.17 -4.50 -6.52
C ASP A 52 4.80 -5.21 -6.48
N ALA A 53 3.83 -4.60 -5.80
CA ALA A 53 2.47 -5.12 -5.71
C ALA A 53 1.64 -4.82 -6.97
N GLY A 54 2.10 -3.91 -7.84
CA GLY A 54 1.38 -3.51 -9.05
C GLY A 54 0.07 -2.75 -8.80
N VAL A 55 -0.17 -2.30 -7.57
CA VAL A 55 -1.38 -1.58 -7.18
C VAL A 55 -1.04 -0.15 -6.79
N GLN A 56 -1.81 0.79 -7.34
CA GLN A 56 -1.68 2.21 -7.07
C GLN A 56 -2.97 2.75 -6.47
N VAL A 57 -2.85 3.56 -5.42
CA VAL A 57 -3.97 4.35 -4.89
C VAL A 57 -4.08 5.61 -5.74
N SER A 58 -5.18 5.73 -6.47
CA SER A 58 -5.46 6.88 -7.35
C SER A 58 -6.51 7.83 -6.79
N ASP A 59 -7.03 7.54 -5.59
CA ASP A 59 -8.02 8.37 -4.92
C ASP A 59 -7.42 9.74 -4.58
N VAL A 60 -8.11 10.80 -4.97
CA VAL A 60 -7.75 12.18 -4.66
C VAL A 60 -8.75 12.68 -3.61
N SER A 61 -8.26 13.29 -2.52
CA SER A 61 -9.17 13.88 -1.53
C SER A 61 -9.93 15.03 -2.19
N ARG A 62 -11.26 14.91 -2.29
CA ARG A 62 -12.10 15.95 -2.89
C ARG A 62 -12.23 17.20 -2.00
N GLU A 63 -11.84 17.10 -0.74
CA GLU A 63 -11.78 18.23 0.19
C GLU A 63 -10.36 18.80 0.20
N GLY A 64 -10.21 20.08 -0.18
CA GLY A 64 -8.94 20.80 -0.11
C GLY A 64 -8.00 20.67 -1.32
N CYS A 65 -8.31 19.86 -2.33
CA CYS A 65 -7.57 19.88 -3.59
C CYS A 65 -8.04 21.06 -4.46
N TYR A 66 -7.25 22.14 -4.46
CA TYR A 66 -7.30 23.13 -5.54
C TYR A 66 -6.92 22.44 -6.86
N LEU A 67 -7.42 22.95 -8.00
CA LEU A 67 -7.00 22.48 -9.32
C LEU A 67 -5.47 22.37 -9.36
N CYS A 68 -4.96 21.23 -9.80
CA CYS A 68 -3.52 21.07 -10.00
C CYS A 68 -3.00 22.26 -10.81
N ASP A 69 -1.91 22.87 -10.36
CA ASP A 69 -1.29 23.97 -11.07
C ASP A 69 -0.96 23.53 -12.51
N THR A 70 -1.65 24.11 -13.48
CA THR A 70 -1.46 23.82 -14.91
C THR A 70 -0.46 24.77 -15.57
N HIS A 71 0.19 25.63 -14.78
CA HIS A 71 1.17 26.56 -15.31
C HIS A 71 2.40 25.79 -15.83
N LYS A 72 2.77 26.09 -17.07
CA LYS A 72 4.08 25.71 -17.60
C LYS A 72 5.10 26.68 -17.01
N TRP A 73 5.90 26.19 -16.07
CA TRP A 73 7.05 26.93 -15.56
C TRP A 73 8.04 27.18 -16.72
N GLN A 74 8.31 28.45 -17.01
CA GLN A 74 9.32 28.91 -17.98
C GLN A 74 10.68 29.07 -17.31
#